data_AF-L8LU43-F1
#
_entry.id   AF-L8LU43-F1
#
_cell.length_a   1.000
_cell.length_b   1.000
_cell.length_c   1.000
_cell.angle_alpha   90.00
_cell.angle_beta   90.00
_cell.angle_gamma   90.00
#
_symmetry.space_group_name_H-M   'P 1'
#
loop_
_entity.id
_entity.type
_entity.pdbx_description
1 polymer ?
#
loop_
_entity_poly.entity_id
_entity_poly.type
_entity_poly.pdbx_seq_one_letter_code
_entity_poly.pdbx_strand_id
1 'polypeptide(L)'
;MTAQAGAYFKKLVALMATKLFVPAPGTTQAEVLGHLGDIEKAKQTLKNAVNLANEAVDAVIAAPDNPYGADREAIAKAIVEKANSQKKP
;
A
#
# COMPACT_ATOMS: atom_id res chain seq x y z
N MET A 1 -9.74 -20.01 8.19
CA MET A 1 -8.69 -19.33 8.97
C MET A 1 -8.41 -17.99 8.32
N THR A 2 -8.91 -16.89 8.87
CA THR A 2 -8.59 -15.54 8.36
C THR A 2 -7.19 -15.19 8.83
N ALA A 3 -6.18 -15.41 7.97
CA ALA A 3 -4.81 -15.03 8.27
C ALA A 3 -4.80 -13.53 8.58
N GLN A 4 -4.52 -13.20 9.84
CA GLN A 4 -4.40 -11.82 10.29
C GLN A 4 -3.25 -11.19 9.51
N ALA A 5 -3.54 -10.14 8.73
CA ALA A 5 -2.52 -9.44 7.96
C ALA A 5 -1.37 -9.02 8.88
N GLY A 6 -0.14 -9.41 8.52
CA GLY A 6 1.06 -9.10 9.27
C GLY A 6 1.33 -7.60 9.35
N ALA A 7 2.23 -7.22 10.25
CA ALA A 7 2.51 -5.82 10.56
C ALA A 7 3.08 -5.05 9.36
N TYR A 8 3.92 -5.68 8.54
CA TYR A 8 4.50 -5.09 7.34
C TYR A 8 3.51 -5.03 6.18
N PHE A 9 2.63 -6.02 6.03
CA PHE A 9 1.54 -5.92 5.07
C PHE A 9 0.63 -4.71 5.34
N LYS A 10 0.29 -4.45 6.62
CA LYS A 10 -0.46 -3.23 6.98
C LYS A 10 0.30 -1.95 6.63
N LYS A 11 1.63 -1.92 6.85
CA LYS A 11 2.47 -0.78 6.45
C LYS A 11 2.51 -0.60 4.93
N LEU A 12 2.54 -1.70 4.17
CA LEU A 12 2.47 -1.68 2.71
C LEU A 12 1.13 -1.09 2.23
N VAL A 13 0.01 -1.52 2.81
CA VAL A 13 -1.32 -0.95 2.52
C VAL A 13 -1.36 0.55 2.82
N ALA A 14 -0.82 0.99 3.97
CA ALA A 14 -0.74 2.42 4.29
C ALA A 14 0.10 3.20 3.26
N LEU A 15 1.21 2.62 2.81
CA LEU A 15 2.05 3.21 1.77
C LEU A 15 1.32 3.31 0.42
N MET A 16 0.53 2.30 0.05
CA MET A 16 -0.29 2.35 -1.17
C MET A 16 -1.43 3.36 -1.03
N ALA A 17 -2.12 3.39 0.11
CA ALA A 17 -3.20 4.32 0.38
C ALA A 17 -2.72 5.78 0.32
N THR A 18 -1.56 6.08 0.90
CA THR A 18 -0.98 7.43 0.82
C THR A 18 -0.61 7.83 -0.62
N LYS A 19 -0.19 6.90 -1.48
CA LYS A 19 0.04 7.17 -2.90
C LYS A 19 -1.25 7.41 -3.68
N LEU A 20 -2.33 6.71 -3.35
CA LEU A 20 -3.65 6.91 -3.93
C LEU A 20 -4.30 8.21 -3.45
N PHE A 21 -3.94 8.66 -2.25
CA PHE A 21 -4.48 9.87 -1.63
C PHE A 21 -3.75 11.15 -2.08
N VAL A 22 -2.65 11.08 -2.84
CA VAL A 22 -1.92 12.28 -3.29
C VAL A 22 -2.88 13.17 -4.08
N PRO A 23 -3.26 14.35 -3.54
CA PRO A 23 -4.12 15.26 -4.27
C PRO A 23 -3.40 15.68 -5.54
N ALA A 24 -4.11 15.70 -6.67
CA ALA A 24 -3.54 16.16 -7.92
C ALA A 24 -2.96 17.59 -7.73
N PRO A 25 -1.91 17.98 -8.46
CA PRO A 25 -1.43 19.35 -8.43
C PRO A 25 -2.60 20.31 -8.73
N GLY A 26 -2.93 21.19 -7.78
CA GLY A 26 -4.08 22.10 -7.86
C GLY A 26 -5.31 21.70 -7.05
N THR A 27 -5.32 20.56 -6.34
CA THR A 27 -6.42 20.23 -5.41
C THR A 27 -6.46 21.22 -4.24
N THR A 28 -7.61 21.81 -3.99
CA THR A 28 -7.83 22.78 -2.91
C THR A 28 -7.92 22.09 -1.54
N GLN A 29 -7.65 22.84 -0.46
CA GLN A 29 -7.84 22.33 0.91
C GLN A 29 -9.27 21.83 1.18
N ALA A 30 -10.28 22.49 0.59
CA ALA A 30 -11.68 22.11 0.72
C ALA A 30 -11.98 20.76 0.03
N GLU A 31 -11.36 20.48 -1.12
CA GLU A 31 -11.49 19.20 -1.79
C GLU A 31 -10.79 18.07 -1.03
N VAL A 32 -9.64 18.33 -0.41
CA VAL A 32 -8.96 17.36 0.48
C VAL A 32 -9.84 17.04 1.69
N LEU A 33 -10.40 18.07 2.35
CA LEU A 33 -11.29 17.89 3.49
C LEU A 33 -12.61 17.21 3.09
N GLY A 34 -13.17 17.54 1.92
CA GLY A 34 -14.35 16.87 1.38
C GLY A 34 -14.10 15.40 1.04
N HIS A 35 -12.90 15.06 0.56
CA HIS A 35 -12.48 13.68 0.30
C HIS A 35 -12.29 12.88 1.60
N LEU A 36 -11.79 13.52 2.67
CA LEU A 36 -11.66 12.91 4.00
C LEU A 36 -13.00 12.78 4.73
N GLY A 37 -13.92 13.71 4.50
CA GLY A 37 -15.28 13.67 5.04
C GLY A 37 -16.18 12.62 4.36
N ASP A 38 -15.80 12.15 3.18
CA ASP A 38 -16.49 11.12 2.42
C ASP A 38 -15.99 9.72 2.81
N ILE A 39 -16.65 9.12 3.80
CA ILE A 39 -16.30 7.80 4.34
C ILE A 39 -16.33 6.71 3.25
N GLU A 40 -17.21 6.81 2.26
CA GLU A 40 -17.30 5.82 1.18
C GLU A 40 -16.09 5.90 0.26
N LYS A 41 -15.64 7.11 -0.10
CA LYS A 41 -14.37 7.29 -0.81
C LYS A 41 -13.18 6.80 0.00
N ALA A 42 -13.13 7.08 1.30
CA ALA A 42 -12.06 6.59 2.17
C ALA A 42 -12.00 5.05 2.20
N LYS A 43 -13.15 4.38 2.31
CA LYS A 43 -13.24 2.91 2.23
C LYS A 43 -12.79 2.39 0.87
N GLN A 44 -13.22 3.03 -0.22
CA GLN A 44 -12.84 2.63 -1.57
C GLN A 44 -11.34 2.77 -1.81
N THR A 45 -10.73 3.86 -1.35
CA THR A 45 -9.29 4.08 -1.40
C THR A 45 -8.53 3.02 -0.59
N LEU A 46 -9.00 2.68 0.60
CA LEU A 46 -8.40 1.60 1.40
C LEU A 46 -8.53 0.24 0.71
N LYS A 47 -9.69 -0.07 0.10
CA LYS A 47 -9.88 -1.31 -0.66
C LYS A 47 -8.92 -1.39 -1.84
N ASN A 48 -8.77 -0.30 -2.60
CA ASN A 48 -7.82 -0.22 -3.70
C ASN A 48 -6.37 -0.38 -3.22
N ALA A 49 -6.02 0.23 -2.08
CA ALA A 49 -4.71 0.09 -1.47
C ALA A 49 -4.41 -1.35 -1.04
N VAL A 50 -5.40 -2.07 -0.51
CA VAL A 50 -5.27 -3.50 -0.18
C VAL A 50 -5.06 -4.35 -1.44
N ASN A 51 -5.81 -4.07 -2.51
CA ASN A 51 -5.63 -4.78 -3.78
C ASN A 51 -4.23 -4.56 -4.36
N LEU A 52 -3.77 -3.30 -4.43
CA LEU A 52 -2.42 -2.98 -4.89
C LEU A 52 -1.33 -3.61 -4.02
N ALA A 53 -1.52 -3.66 -2.70
CA ALA A 53 -0.58 -4.33 -1.80
C ALA A 53 -0.53 -5.85 -2.08
N ASN A 54 -1.66 -6.49 -2.35
CA ASN A 54 -1.69 -7.90 -2.73
C ASN A 54 -1.03 -8.13 -4.10
N GLU A 55 -1.37 -7.33 -5.11
CA GLU A 55 -0.76 -7.41 -6.44
C GLU A 55 0.77 -7.24 -6.38
N ALA A 56 1.26 -6.29 -5.57
CA ALA A 56 2.68 -6.09 -5.38
C ALA A 56 3.37 -7.30 -4.75
N VAL A 57 2.73 -7.94 -3.75
CA VAL A 57 3.26 -9.16 -3.13
C VAL A 57 3.23 -10.33 -4.11
N ASP A 58 2.11 -10.52 -4.82
CA ASP A 58 1.93 -11.61 -5.77
C ASP A 58 2.91 -11.50 -6.94
N ALA A 59 3.19 -10.28 -7.41
CA ALA A 59 4.20 -10.03 -8.43
C ALA A 59 5.61 -10.45 -7.99
N VAL A 60 5.96 -10.23 -6.71
CA VAL A 60 7.24 -10.69 -6.16
C VAL A 60 7.24 -12.21 -5.98
N ILE A 61 6.14 -12.81 -5.54
CA ILE A 61 6.02 -14.27 -5.43
C ILE A 61 6.24 -14.95 -6.78
N ALA A 62 5.67 -14.39 -7.84
CA ALA A 62 5.79 -14.91 -9.20
C ALA A 62 7.17 -14.66 -9.83
N ALA A 63 8.04 -13.86 -9.20
CA ALA A 63 9.36 -13.56 -9.74
C ALA A 63 10.28 -14.79 -9.63
N PRO A 64 10.97 -15.19 -10.71
CA PRO A 64 11.80 -16.40 -10.74
C PRO A 64 13.02 -16.33 -9.81
N ASP A 65 13.48 -15.13 -9.48
CA ASP A 65 14.64 -14.83 -8.63
C ASP A 65 14.24 -14.37 -7.21
N ASN A 66 13.00 -14.61 -6.80
CA ASN A 66 12.50 -14.21 -5.49
C ASN A 66 13.21 -14.93 -4.33
N PRO A 67 13.99 -14.23 -3.49
CA PRO A 67 14.72 -14.83 -2.37
C PRO A 67 13.83 -15.13 -1.15
N TYR A 68 12.57 -14.68 -1.16
CA TYR A 68 11.64 -14.76 -0.03
C TYR A 68 10.65 -15.93 -0.12
N GLY A 69 10.63 -16.66 -1.24
CA GLY A 69 9.67 -17.74 -1.48
C GLY A 69 8.21 -17.25 -1.41
N ALA A 70 7.32 -18.04 -0.80
CA ALA A 70 5.90 -17.69 -0.66
C ALA A 70 5.57 -16.87 0.61
N ASP A 71 6.58 -16.40 1.36
CA ASP A 71 6.36 -15.63 2.59
C ASP A 71 5.94 -14.19 2.26
N ARG A 72 4.62 -13.97 2.27
CA ARG A 72 4.00 -12.67 2.00
C ARG A 72 4.47 -11.57 2.95
N GLU A 73 4.79 -11.89 4.20
CA GLU A 73 5.18 -10.89 5.19
C GLU A 73 6.65 -10.46 5.00
N ALA A 74 7.53 -11.41 4.67
CA ALA A 74 8.91 -11.11 4.29
C ALA A 74 8.97 -10.25 3.02
N ILE A 75 8.14 -10.57 2.03
CA ILE A 75 7.99 -9.77 0.80
C ILE A 75 7.47 -8.37 1.11
N ALA A 76 6.39 -8.26 1.89
CA ALA A 76 5.83 -6.96 2.27
C ALA A 76 6.86 -6.11 3.01
N LYS A 77 7.66 -6.70 3.91
CA LYS A 77 8.76 -6.03 4.60
C LYS A 77 9.78 -5.49 3.60
N ALA A 78 10.26 -6.32 2.68
CA ALA A 78 11.26 -5.93 1.68
C ALA A 78 10.75 -4.78 0.79
N ILE A 79 9.48 -4.82 0.36
CA ILE A 79 8.88 -3.75 -0.44
C ILE A 79 8.83 -2.44 0.36
N VAL A 80 8.37 -2.48 1.62
CA VAL A 80 8.30 -1.30 2.49
C VAL A 80 9.69 -0.72 2.76
N GLU A 81 10.69 -1.55 3.05
CA GLU A 81 12.07 -1.12 3.29
C GLU A 81 12.70 -0.49 2.05
N LYS A 82 12.48 -1.08 0.86
CA LYS A 82 12.96 -0.51 -0.41
C LYS A 82 12.30 0.83 -0.71
N ALA A 83 10.99 0.93 -0.52
CA ALA A 83 10.25 2.18 -0.72
C ALA A 83 10.69 3.29 0.25
N ASN A 84 11.06 2.95 1.48
CA ASN A 84 11.60 3.91 2.45
C ASN A 84 13.06 4.29 2.16
N SER A 85 13.86 3.35 1.64
CA SER A 85 15.26 3.60 1.28
C SER A 85 15.40 4.56 0.08
N GLN A 86 14.46 4.51 -0.87
CA GLN A 86 14.40 5.48 -1.98
C GLN A 86 13.93 6.88 -1.56
N LYS A 87 13.42 7.05 -0.34
CA LYS A 87 13.05 8.37 0.22
C LYS A 87 14.17 9.05 1.01
N LYS A 88 15.34 8.41 1.18
CA LYS A 88 16.50 9.08 1.78
C LYS A 88 17.15 9.99 0.72
N PRO A 89 17.27 11.31 0.98
CA PRO A 89 18.04 12.21 0.11
C PRO A 89 19.53 11.86 0.09
#